data_AF-A0A420VFP9-F1
#
_entry.id   AF-A0A420VFP9-F1
#
_cell.length_a   1.000
_cell.length_b   1.000
_cell.length_c   1.000
_cell.angle_alpha   90.00
_cell.angle_beta   90.00
_cell.angle_gamma   90.00
#
_symmetry.space_group_name_H-M   'P 1'
#
loop_
_entity.id
_entity.type
_entity.pdbx_description
1 polymer ?
#
loop_
_entity_poly.entity_id
_entity_poly.type
_entity_poly.pdbx_seq_one_letter_code
_entity_poly.pdbx_strand_id
1 'polypeptide(L)'
;MNVLDIVLAGSFWHVLLINLILALVALSLGTLLSSFAESEFQMLQFIPVVIVPQVFFSGDHPFDGMAEWVQTLAKFMPLYYGGDALKEVMYKGNGLGAIGSDLIVLILFAAFFIVLNLFSLKKYRAL
;
A
#
# COMPACT_ATOMS: atom_id res chain seq x y z
N MET A 1 -13.06 -16.85 19.14
CA MET A 1 -12.73 -18.07 18.37
C MET A 1 -11.27 -17.95 17.96
N ASN A 2 -10.38 -18.68 18.63
CA ASN A 2 -8.95 -18.74 18.32
C ASN A 2 -8.73 -20.03 17.54
N VAL A 3 -8.37 -19.93 16.26
CA VAL A 3 -8.16 -21.10 15.38
C VAL A 3 -6.71 -21.21 14.88
N LEU A 4 -5.89 -20.17 15.08
CA LEU A 4 -4.43 -20.26 14.99
C LEU A 4 -3.86 -19.58 16.24
N ASP A 5 -2.87 -20.19 16.89
CA ASP A 5 -2.10 -19.64 18.02
C ASP A 5 -1.23 -18.41 17.64
N ILE A 6 -1.73 -17.57 16.73
CA ILE A 6 -1.20 -16.23 16.53
C ILE A 6 -1.84 -15.38 17.62
N VAL A 7 -1.08 -15.07 18.66
CA VAL A 7 -1.44 -14.04 19.63
C VAL A 7 -1.41 -12.70 18.89
N LEU A 8 -2.49 -12.39 18.18
CA LEU A 8 -2.76 -11.04 17.69
C LEU A 8 -2.98 -10.18 18.93
N ALA A 9 -1.93 -9.47 19.35
CA ALA A 9 -2.01 -8.53 20.46
C ALA A 9 -3.04 -7.42 20.18
N GLY A 10 -3.22 -7.07 18.90
CA GLY A 10 -4.21 -6.10 18.42
C GLY A 10 -5.50 -6.72 17.87
N SER A 11 -6.52 -5.88 17.68
CA SER A 11 -7.84 -6.33 17.25
C SER A 11 -7.87 -6.76 15.78
N PHE A 12 -8.36 -7.98 15.52
CA PHE A 12 -8.53 -8.57 14.19
C PHE A 12 -9.22 -7.64 13.18
N TRP A 13 -10.19 -6.85 13.64
CA TRP A 13 -10.92 -5.90 12.80
C TRP A 13 -10.03 -4.78 12.25
N HIS A 14 -9.00 -4.36 13.00
CA HIS A 14 -8.06 -3.35 12.54
C HIS A 14 -7.16 -3.92 11.44
N VAL A 15 -6.67 -5.16 11.62
CA VAL A 15 -5.89 -5.87 10.60
C VAL A 15 -6.70 -6.03 9.30
N LEU A 16 -7.97 -6.43 9.43
CA LEU A 16 -8.86 -6.56 8.28
C LEU A 16 -9.09 -5.23 7.56
N LEU A 17 -9.32 -4.14 8.31
CA LEU A 17 -9.49 -2.80 7.78
C LEU A 17 -8.25 -2.34 7.00
N ILE A 18 -7.05 -2.49 7.59
CA ILE A 18 -5.78 -2.12 6.95
C ILE A 18 -5.61 -2.90 5.63
N ASN A 19 -5.84 -4.22 5.66
CA ASN A 19 -5.73 -5.06 4.47
C ASN A 19 -6.75 -4.70 3.38
N LEU A 20 -7.97 -4.34 3.75
CA LEU A 20 -9.00 -3.95 2.79
C LEU A 20 -8.63 -2.65 2.07
N ILE A 21 -8.08 -1.68 2.80
CA ILE A 21 -7.59 -0.42 2.22
C ILE A 21 -6.34 -0.69 1.35
N LEU A 22 -5.41 -1.51 1.83
CA LEU A 22 -4.23 -1.92 1.04
C LEU A 22 -4.63 -2.63 -0.26
N ALA A 23 -5.60 -3.54 -0.20
CA ALA A 23 -6.13 -4.21 -1.38
C ALA A 23 -6.72 -3.20 -2.37
N LEU A 24 -7.46 -2.19 -1.90
CA LEU A 24 -7.98 -1.12 -2.75
C LEU A 24 -6.86 -0.31 -3.42
N VAL A 25 -5.81 0.04 -2.68
CA VAL A 25 -4.63 0.73 -3.22
C VAL A 25 -3.93 -0.14 -4.26
N ALA A 26 -3.67 -1.42 -3.95
CA ALA A 26 -3.00 -2.36 -4.85
C ALA A 26 -3.81 -2.60 -6.13
N LEU A 27 -5.13 -2.76 -6.01
CA LEU A 27 -6.03 -2.92 -7.16
C LEU A 27 -6.02 -1.67 -8.03
N SER A 28 -6.21 -0.47 -7.46
CA SER A 28 -6.23 0.78 -8.22
C SER A 28 -4.90 1.09 -8.90
N LEU A 29 -3.77 0.79 -8.26
CA LEU A 29 -2.45 0.90 -8.87
C LEU A 29 -2.26 -0.14 -9.99
N GLY A 30 -2.66 -1.39 -9.74
CA GLY A 30 -2.59 -2.46 -10.73
C GLY A 30 -3.41 -2.16 -11.99
N THR A 31 -4.64 -1.67 -11.84
CA THR A 31 -5.47 -1.26 -12.98
C THR A 31 -4.87 -0.06 -13.73
N LEU A 32 -4.25 0.87 -12.99
CA LEU A 32 -3.60 2.02 -13.60
C LEU A 32 -2.43 1.58 -14.49
N LEU A 33 -1.56 0.71 -13.96
CA LEU A 33 -0.41 0.18 -14.70
C LEU A 33 -0.85 -0.62 -15.93
N SER A 34 -1.88 -1.47 -15.79
CA SER A 34 -2.46 -2.21 -16.92
C SER A 34 -2.97 -1.29 -18.03
N SER A 35 -3.46 -0.09 -17.71
CA SER A 35 -3.92 0.89 -18.72
C SER A 35 -2.78 1.52 -19.53
N PHE A 36 -1.53 1.44 -19.06
CA PHE A 36 -0.35 1.94 -19.76
C PHE A 36 0.49 0.84 -20.41
N ALA A 37 0.16 -0.44 -20.18
CA ALA A 37 0.83 -1.55 -20.80
C ALA A 37 0.26 -1.83 -22.20
N GLU A 38 1.13 -1.96 -23.19
CA GLU A 38 0.79 -2.32 -24.57
C GLU A 38 0.71 -3.85 -24.78
N SER A 39 1.24 -4.64 -23.83
CA SER A 39 1.21 -6.10 -23.87
C SER A 39 1.24 -6.75 -22.47
N GLU A 40 0.84 -8.02 -22.40
CA GLU A 40 0.94 -8.82 -21.17
C GLU A 40 2.38 -8.92 -20.66
N PHE A 41 3.35 -9.05 -21.57
CA PHE A 41 4.76 -9.11 -21.19
C PHE A 41 5.25 -7.80 -20.56
N GLN A 42 4.81 -6.65 -21.08
CA GLN A 42 5.12 -5.35 -20.48
C GLN A 42 4.49 -5.19 -19.09
N MET A 43 3.27 -5.70 -18.91
CA MET A 43 2.61 -5.71 -17.58
C MET A 43 3.41 -6.53 -16.56
N LEU A 44 3.90 -7.70 -16.97
CA LEU A 44 4.76 -8.54 -16.12
C LEU A 44 6.08 -7.84 -15.74
N GLN A 45 6.59 -6.92 -16.57
CA GLN A 45 7.76 -6.11 -16.26
C GLN A 45 7.45 -4.93 -15.32
N PHE A 46 6.25 -4.37 -15.36
CA PHE A 46 5.85 -3.32 -14.41
C PHE A 46 5.73 -3.84 -12.97
N ILE A 47 5.29 -5.09 -12.79
CA ILE A 47 5.16 -5.71 -11.46
C ILE A 47 6.46 -5.61 -10.65
N PRO A 48 7.62 -6.14 -11.09
CA PRO A 48 8.83 -6.06 -10.29
C PRO A 48 9.30 -4.62 -10.09
N VAL A 49 9.16 -3.75 -11.09
CA VAL A 49 9.56 -2.33 -11.00
C VAL A 49 8.76 -1.58 -9.93
N VAL A 50 7.48 -1.92 -9.74
CA VAL A 50 6.59 -1.20 -8.81
C VAL A 50 6.49 -1.91 -7.46
N ILE A 51 6.44 -3.24 -7.43
CA ILE A 51 6.21 -4.03 -6.22
C ILE A 51 7.50 -4.24 -5.42
N VAL A 52 8.64 -4.51 -6.07
CA VAL A 52 9.90 -4.78 -5.34
C VAL A 52 10.33 -3.57 -4.50
N PRO A 53 10.35 -2.33 -5.03
CA PRO A 53 10.66 -1.17 -4.18
C PRO A 53 9.69 -1.03 -3.02
N GLN A 54 8.39 -1.22 -3.25
CA GLN A 54 7.39 -1.12 -2.20
C GLN A 54 7.60 -2.12 -1.07
N VAL A 55 7.88 -3.39 -1.40
CA VAL A 55 8.17 -4.43 -0.41
C VAL A 55 9.45 -4.09 0.37
N PHE A 56 10.48 -3.63 -0.32
CA PHE A 56 11.74 -3.22 0.32
C PHE A 56 11.53 -2.05 1.31
N PHE A 57 10.66 -1.11 0.95
CA PHE A 57 10.33 0.07 1.77
C PHE A 57 9.17 -0.13 2.76
N SER A 58 8.65 -1.35 2.95
CA SER A 58 7.41 -1.60 3.71
C SER A 58 7.51 -1.51 5.25
N GLY A 59 8.63 -1.08 5.85
CA GLY A 59 8.70 -0.85 7.31
C GLY A 59 9.40 -1.94 8.15
N ASP A 60 9.90 -2.99 7.50
CA ASP A 60 10.60 -4.08 8.20
C ASP A 60 12.02 -3.69 8.66
N HIS A 61 12.58 -2.62 8.08
CA HIS A 61 13.91 -2.09 8.41
C HIS A 61 13.81 -0.72 9.09
N PRO A 62 14.64 -0.40 10.09
CA PRO A 62 14.67 0.93 10.69
C PRO A 62 15.15 1.97 9.66
N PHE A 63 14.23 2.80 9.15
CA PHE A 63 14.56 3.84 8.18
C PHE A 63 15.26 5.05 8.80
N ASP A 64 15.17 5.22 10.12
CA ASP A 64 15.76 6.36 10.87
C ASP A 64 17.28 6.46 10.72
N GLY A 65 17.96 5.35 10.42
CA GLY A 65 19.40 5.29 10.18
C GLY A 65 19.82 5.42 8.70
N MET A 66 18.87 5.52 7.77
CA MET A 66 19.15 5.62 6.34
C MET A 66 19.28 7.07 5.87
N ALA A 67 19.93 7.28 4.72
CA ALA A 67 20.05 8.61 4.12
C ALA A 67 18.68 9.25 3.86
N GLU A 68 18.59 10.58 3.98
CA GLU A 68 17.34 11.34 3.91
C GLU A 68 16.54 11.11 2.62
N TRP A 69 17.24 10.94 1.49
CA TRP A 69 16.61 10.66 0.20
C TRP A 69 15.93 9.28 0.17
N VAL A 70 16.45 8.31 0.91
CA VAL A 70 15.88 6.95 1.02
C VAL A 70 14.59 7.01 1.83
N GLN A 71 14.62 7.71 2.97
CA GLN A 71 13.45 7.92 3.81
C GLN A 71 12.34 8.65 3.05
N THR A 72 12.71 9.63 2.23
CA THR A 72 11.78 10.37 1.38
C THR A 72 11.16 9.46 0.34
N LEU A 73 11.96 8.61 -0.32
CA LEU A 73 11.47 7.66 -1.31
C LEU A 73 10.48 6.64 -0.70
N ALA A 74 10.76 6.16 0.51
CA ALA A 74 9.88 5.24 1.23
C ALA A 74 8.48 5.83 1.46
N LYS A 75 8.40 7.13 1.77
CA LYS A 75 7.11 7.84 1.97
C LYS A 75 6.25 7.95 0.72
N PHE A 76 6.81 7.73 -0.48
CA PHE A 76 6.07 7.63 -1.74
C PHE A 76 5.52 6.23 -2.03
N MET A 77 5.86 5.25 -1.20
CA MET A 77 5.39 3.87 -1.34
C MET A 77 4.18 3.67 -0.43
N PRO A 78 2.96 3.40 -0.94
CA PRO A 78 1.80 3.22 -0.08
C PRO A 78 1.97 2.03 0.88
N LEU A 79 2.69 0.99 0.47
CA LEU A 79 2.97 -0.18 1.31
C LEU A 79 3.78 0.16 2.58
N TYR A 80 4.51 1.29 2.61
CA TYR A 80 5.18 1.80 3.81
C TYR A 80 4.18 2.00 4.96
N TYR A 81 3.09 2.74 4.71
CA TYR A 81 2.06 3.04 5.70
C TYR A 81 1.25 1.80 6.09
N GLY A 82 1.03 0.89 5.13
CA GLY A 82 0.36 -0.38 5.40
C GLY A 82 1.15 -1.28 6.33
N GLY A 83 2.46 -1.41 6.09
CA GLY A 83 3.34 -2.20 6.94
C GLY A 83 3.50 -1.59 8.33
N ASP A 84 3.62 -0.27 8.43
CA ASP A 84 3.69 0.42 9.73
C ASP A 84 2.39 0.24 10.53
N ALA A 85 1.23 0.42 9.91
CA ALA A 85 -0.07 0.19 10.55
C ALA A 85 -0.25 -1.26 11.02
N LEU A 86 0.14 -2.24 10.19
CA LEU A 86 0.12 -3.65 10.57
C LEU A 86 1.07 -3.92 11.74
N LYS A 87 2.24 -3.28 11.76
CA LYS A 87 3.22 -3.42 12.84
C LYS A 87 2.70 -2.87 14.16
N GLU A 88 2.08 -1.70 14.14
CA GLU A 88 1.42 -1.07 15.29
C GLU A 88 0.32 -1.97 15.89
N VAL A 89 -0.52 -2.57 15.05
CA VAL A 89 -1.61 -3.44 15.52
C VAL A 89 -1.10 -4.81 15.95
N MET A 90 -0.34 -5.49 15.09
CA MET A 90 0.00 -6.90 15.28
C MET A 90 1.08 -7.11 16.34
N TYR A 91 2.11 -6.24 16.37
CA TYR A 91 3.24 -6.40 17.30
C TYR A 91 3.14 -5.52 18.54
N LYS A 92 2.58 -4.30 18.42
CA LYS A 92 2.48 -3.37 19.56
C LYS A 92 1.12 -3.39 20.24
N GLY A 93 0.10 -4.00 19.62
CA GLY A 93 -1.25 -4.09 20.19
C GLY A 93 -2.00 -2.75 20.21
N ASN A 94 -1.55 -1.77 19.44
CA ASN A 94 -2.15 -0.44 19.41
C ASN A 94 -3.47 -0.42 18.61
N GLY A 95 -4.36 0.51 18.96
CA GLY A 95 -5.67 0.67 18.33
C GLY A 95 -5.70 1.70 17.20
N LEU A 96 -6.91 2.04 16.71
CA LEU A 96 -7.15 3.00 15.62
C LEU A 96 -6.42 4.35 15.79
N GLY A 97 -6.24 4.83 17.02
CA GLY A 97 -5.57 6.11 17.27
C GLY A 97 -4.12 6.13 16.81
N ALA A 98 -3.41 5.00 16.89
CA ALA A 98 -2.01 4.91 16.46
C ALA A 98 -1.89 4.81 14.92
N ILE A 99 -2.78 4.06 14.28
CA ILE A 99 -2.74 3.81 12.83
C ILE A 99 -3.54 4.82 12.00
N GLY A 100 -4.23 5.76 12.63
CA GLY A 100 -5.16 6.67 11.94
C GLY A 100 -4.47 7.49 10.86
N SER A 101 -3.22 7.92 11.11
CA SER A 101 -2.44 8.67 10.12
C SER A 101 -2.12 7.83 8.88
N ASP A 102 -1.69 6.57 9.07
CA ASP A 102 -1.42 5.63 7.97
C ASP A 102 -2.65 5.35 7.14
N LEU A 103 -3.80 5.12 7.80
CA LEU A 103 -5.07 4.88 7.12
C LEU A 103 -5.48 6.07 6.24
N ILE A 104 -5.32 7.29 6.74
CA ILE A 104 -5.62 8.51 5.96
C ILE A 104 -4.73 8.59 4.73
N VAL A 105 -3.42 8.35 4.88
CA VAL A 105 -2.47 8.41 3.76
C VAL A 105 -2.78 7.33 2.72
N LEU A 106 -3.09 6.11 3.16
CA LEU A 106 -3.49 5.03 2.25
C LEU A 106 -4.78 5.36 1.48
N ILE A 107 -5.76 5.96 2.13
CA ILE A 107 -7.00 6.42 1.47
C ILE A 107 -6.68 7.52 0.44
N LEU A 108 -5.77 8.44 0.74
CA LEU A 108 -5.32 9.46 -0.21
C LEU A 108 -4.64 8.83 -1.44
N PHE A 109 -3.79 7.81 -1.24
CA PHE A 109 -3.21 7.06 -2.37
C PHE A 109 -4.27 6.35 -3.21
N ALA A 110 -5.23 5.66 -2.57
CA ALA A 110 -6.33 5.00 -3.28
C ALA A 110 -7.14 6.01 -4.11
N ALA A 111 -7.54 7.13 -3.50
CA ALA A 111 -8.27 8.18 -4.19
C ALA A 111 -7.46 8.76 -5.36
N PHE A 112 -6.17 9.02 -5.16
CA PHE A 112 -5.27 9.50 -6.20
C PHE A 112 -5.19 8.53 -7.39
N PHE A 113 -4.95 7.23 -7.14
CA PHE A 113 -4.89 6.24 -8.22
C PHE A 113 -6.24 6.06 -8.92
N ILE A 114 -7.35 6.07 -8.19
CA ILE A 114 -8.70 6.01 -8.79
C ILE A 114 -8.92 7.21 -9.71
N VAL A 115 -8.57 8.42 -9.27
CA VAL A 115 -8.67 9.64 -10.09
C VAL A 115 -7.82 9.51 -11.36
N LEU A 116 -6.58 9.01 -11.25
CA LEU A 116 -5.73 8.76 -12.42
C LEU A 116 -6.33 7.73 -13.37
N ASN A 117 -6.91 6.64 -12.85
CA ASN A 117 -7.62 5.65 -13.67
C ASN A 117 -8.76 6.30 -14.46
N LEU A 118 -9.56 7.17 -13.83
CA LEU A 118 -10.65 7.88 -14.51
C LEU A 118 -10.13 8.77 -15.65
N PHE A 119 -8.99 9.44 -15.46
CA PHE A 119 -8.36 10.23 -16.52
C PHE A 119 -7.77 9.36 -17.63
N SER A 120 -7.14 8.24 -17.30
CA SER A 120 -6.63 7.27 -18.28
C SER A 120 -7.77 6.77 -19.19
N LEU A 121 -8.91 6.39 -18.62
CA LEU A 121 -10.09 5.95 -19.37
C LEU A 121 -10.70 7.04 -20.26
N LYS A 122 -10.73 8.29 -19.81
CA LYS A 122 -11.22 9.42 -20.62
C LYS A 122 -10.35 9.64 -21.86
N LYS A 123 -9.03 9.43 -21.77
CA LYS A 123 -8.11 9.55 -22.90
C LYS A 123 -8.41 8.51 -23.99
N TYR A 124 -8.83 7.30 -23.62
CA TYR A 124 -9.22 6.26 -24.57
C TYR A 124 -10.56 6.53 -25.28
N ARG A 125 -11.51 7.23 -24.65
CA ARG A 125 -12.81 7.57 -25.27
C ARG A 125 -12.77 8.80 -26.19
N ALA A 126 -11.68 9.57 -26.15
CA ALA A 126 -11.50 10.78 -26.96
C ALA A 126 -10.67 10.55 -28.23
N LEU A 127 -10.19 9.32 -28.45
CA LEU A 127 -9.58 8.83 -29.69
C LEU A 127 -10.63 8.08 -30.51
#